data_AF-A0A369HL09-F1
#
_entry.id   AF-A0A369HL09-F1
#
_cell.length_a   1.000
_cell.length_b   1.000
_cell.length_c   1.000
_cell.angle_alpha   90.00
_cell.angle_beta   90.00
_cell.angle_gamma   90.00
#
_symmetry.space_group_name_H-M   'P 1'
#
loop_
_entity.id
_entity.type
_entity.pdbx_description
1 polymer ?
#
loop_
_entity_poly.entity_id
_entity_poly.type
_entity_poly.pdbx_seq_one_letter_code
_entity_poly.pdbx_strand_id
1 'polypeptide(L)'
;MSPPIPASRALSRLICRRCFSSSSLPPLRSKVTPFRVPSQPRRTKYKTVEQARSRQSTGPFSWKAGIVFVTTCAGLVWYFESEKERMKRKRIADATKGVGKPKVGGNFDLVDQDGKPFTSDMLKGKHSLVYFGFTRCPDICPEELDKMARMLDLVEAKAPGTLLPIFVTCDPARDDPKALKSYLAEFHPAFIGLTGTYDQIKDMCKKYRVYFSTPQEVKPGQDYLVDHSIYFYLMDPEGDFVEALELGRIRQFSSAKLNKPSSGSSLSDFAFAFDIDGVLYRGSQPIPSARAALQTVRSLGVRYVFLTNGGGVSEDVKVDSLNRRLGFSPEQDIVRGRLIVSHSPFRDWRHDAKQQTVLITASDPETARAVANEYGFANAVTPADIVHGNDKYFPFDQLRDSLHSRHRPFSPDAHRFDSILVWNDPRDWALDIQVIHDLLVSRQGYLGTISDKNGDSSLPNKGWQQDGQPQLWISNLDLFWKTEYPVNRFGTGAFVEALKGVWSAVTDGAELKFQALGKPFGTTYDYAHKRLLRYYSDVAGSDTKHHPLRRVYMIGDNPESDIRGANEFHPEDGTEWISILVRTGVWKKTMAEPEPRHQPAVIVDDVMEAVSWALEKEGQSADIRDVAV
;
A
#
# COMPACT_ATOMS: atom_id res chain seq x y z
N MET A 1 18.27 -36.31 -43.41
CA MET A 1 17.35 -36.95 -44.37
C MET A 1 15.92 -36.67 -43.92
N SER A 2 15.15 -35.92 -44.70
CA SER A 2 13.67 -35.86 -44.61
C SER A 2 13.09 -36.87 -45.60
N PRO A 3 11.86 -37.40 -45.44
CA PRO A 3 10.64 -36.73 -45.95
C PRO A 3 9.33 -37.21 -45.22
N PRO A 4 8.09 -37.11 -45.78
CA PRO A 4 7.42 -36.02 -46.50
C PRO A 4 6.03 -35.62 -45.93
N ILE A 5 5.41 -34.58 -46.52
CA ILE A 5 3.98 -34.21 -46.42
C ILE A 5 3.24 -34.66 -47.70
N PRO A 6 1.93 -35.03 -47.62
CA PRO A 6 0.92 -34.44 -48.52
C PRO A 6 -0.39 -34.09 -47.77
N ALA A 7 -1.25 -33.10 -48.06
CA ALA A 7 -1.53 -32.19 -49.17
C ALA A 7 -2.91 -32.40 -49.86
N SER A 8 -3.86 -31.50 -49.54
CA SER A 8 -4.99 -31.00 -50.36
C SER A 8 -6.31 -31.81 -50.53
N ARG A 9 -7.44 -31.13 -50.24
CA ARG A 9 -8.61 -30.79 -51.12
C ARG A 9 -9.70 -30.13 -50.23
N ALA A 10 -10.10 -28.86 -50.46
CA ALA A 10 -11.06 -28.37 -51.48
C ALA A 10 -12.49 -28.94 -51.30
N LEU A 11 -13.63 -28.23 -51.37
CA LEU A 11 -14.06 -26.83 -51.48
C LEU A 11 -15.59 -26.91 -51.80
N SER A 12 -16.48 -26.18 -51.11
CA SER A 12 -17.84 -25.79 -51.59
C SER A 12 -18.48 -24.85 -50.55
N ARG A 13 -18.87 -23.59 -50.78
CA ARG A 13 -19.60 -22.86 -51.86
C ARG A 13 -21.14 -22.90 -51.79
N LEU A 14 -21.70 -21.80 -51.28
CA LEU A 14 -22.99 -21.16 -51.59
C LEU A 14 -22.73 -19.67 -51.28
N ILE A 15 -22.72 -18.67 -52.17
CA ILE A 15 -23.37 -18.35 -53.46
C ILE A 15 -24.84 -17.90 -53.35
N CYS A 16 -25.02 -16.58 -53.37
CA CYS A 16 -25.94 -15.85 -54.27
C CYS A 16 -25.26 -14.49 -54.58
N ARG A 17 -24.88 -14.09 -55.80
CA ARG A 17 -25.67 -13.79 -57.04
C ARG A 17 -26.75 -12.73 -56.78
N ARG A 18 -27.07 -11.73 -57.63
CA ARG A 18 -26.62 -11.24 -58.97
C ARG A 18 -27.24 -9.80 -59.14
N CYS A 19 -27.03 -8.93 -60.15
CA CYS A 19 -26.27 -8.90 -61.42
C CYS A 19 -26.13 -7.42 -61.91
N PHE A 20 -24.96 -6.97 -62.40
CA PHE A 20 -24.73 -6.09 -63.60
C PHE A 20 -25.45 -4.71 -63.71
N SER A 21 -25.04 -3.68 -64.46
CA SER A 21 -23.80 -3.20 -65.13
C SER A 21 -24.09 -1.75 -65.60
N SER A 22 -23.17 -0.80 -65.76
CA SER A 22 -22.23 -0.74 -66.90
C SER A 22 -21.41 0.57 -66.93
N SER A 23 -20.16 0.45 -67.41
CA SER A 23 -19.35 1.43 -68.17
C SER A 23 -19.13 2.91 -67.74
N SER A 24 -17.84 3.28 -67.80
CA SER A 24 -17.21 4.57 -68.15
C SER A 24 -17.07 5.70 -67.10
N LEU A 25 -15.79 6.03 -66.82
CA LEU A 25 -15.32 7.25 -66.17
C LEU A 25 -15.26 8.41 -67.19
N PRO A 26 -15.56 9.65 -66.77
CA PRO A 26 -14.57 10.74 -66.91
C PRO A 26 -14.55 11.64 -65.63
N PRO A 27 -13.94 12.85 -65.57
CA PRO A 27 -12.85 13.09 -64.62
C PRO A 27 -13.23 13.96 -63.41
N LEU A 28 -12.30 13.99 -62.44
CA LEU A 28 -12.32 14.87 -61.26
C LEU A 28 -12.65 16.34 -61.61
N ARG A 29 -13.62 16.93 -60.90
CA ARG A 29 -13.89 18.37 -60.92
C ARG A 29 -14.05 18.90 -59.50
N SER A 30 -13.07 19.68 -59.05
CA SER A 30 -13.12 20.41 -57.78
C SER A 30 -14.16 21.53 -57.85
N LYS A 31 -15.05 21.61 -56.85
CA LYS A 31 -15.97 22.75 -56.70
C LYS A 31 -15.24 23.91 -56.04
N VAL A 32 -14.66 24.78 -56.87
CA VAL A 32 -14.20 26.11 -56.45
C VAL A 32 -15.41 27.05 -56.40
N THR A 33 -15.73 27.58 -55.23
CA THR A 33 -16.70 28.68 -55.08
C THR A 33 -16.07 30.02 -55.51
N PRO A 34 -16.80 30.89 -56.22
CA PRO A 34 -16.20 32.06 -56.86
C PRO A 34 -15.92 33.20 -55.88
N PHE A 35 -14.69 33.72 -55.92
CA PHE A 35 -14.30 34.95 -55.22
C PHE A 35 -15.06 36.17 -55.78
N ARG A 36 -15.69 36.95 -54.89
CA ARG A 36 -16.34 38.21 -55.24
C ARG A 36 -15.32 39.34 -55.22
N VAL A 37 -14.98 39.88 -56.39
CA VAL A 37 -14.02 40.98 -56.55
C VAL A 37 -14.57 42.28 -55.92
N PRO A 38 -13.81 43.00 -55.07
CA PRO A 38 -14.21 44.32 -54.58
C PRO A 38 -14.17 45.38 -55.69
N SER A 39 -15.18 46.24 -55.76
CA SER A 39 -15.24 47.36 -56.70
C SER A 39 -14.13 48.39 -56.46
N GLN A 40 -13.43 48.81 -57.52
CA GLN A 40 -12.43 49.88 -57.45
C GLN A 40 -13.04 51.21 -56.97
N PRO A 41 -12.34 51.99 -56.11
CA PRO A 41 -12.80 53.31 -55.69
C PRO A 41 -12.63 54.34 -56.82
N ARG A 42 -13.67 55.14 -57.08
CA ARG A 42 -13.59 56.30 -57.98
C ARG A 42 -12.60 57.34 -57.45
N ARG A 43 -11.54 57.63 -58.21
CA ARG A 43 -10.65 58.78 -57.97
C ARG A 43 -11.42 60.11 -58.13
N THR A 44 -11.64 60.83 -57.03
CA THR A 44 -11.95 62.25 -57.07
C THR A 44 -10.67 63.06 -57.29
N LYS A 45 -10.69 64.00 -58.25
CA LYS A 45 -9.57 64.94 -58.47
C LYS A 45 -9.71 66.13 -57.52
N TYR A 46 -8.70 66.35 -56.68
CA TYR A 46 -8.55 67.56 -55.86
C TYR A 46 -7.92 68.69 -56.69
N LYS A 47 -8.25 69.96 -56.40
CA LYS A 47 -7.93 71.11 -57.27
C LYS A 47 -6.81 72.06 -56.78
N THR A 48 -6.36 72.00 -55.52
CA THR A 48 -5.28 72.88 -55.01
C THR A 48 -4.40 72.19 -53.97
N VAL A 49 -3.13 72.62 -53.88
CA VAL A 49 -2.09 72.04 -53.00
C VAL A 49 -2.30 72.40 -51.52
N GLU A 50 -2.90 73.55 -51.21
CA GLU A 50 -3.10 74.00 -49.82
C GLU A 50 -4.13 73.16 -49.05
N GLN A 51 -5.20 72.70 -49.71
CA GLN A 51 -6.19 71.81 -49.09
C GLN A 51 -5.63 70.41 -48.75
N ALA A 52 -4.49 70.02 -49.32
CA ALA A 52 -3.80 68.79 -48.95
C ALA A 52 -2.97 68.95 -47.66
N ARG A 53 -2.34 70.12 -47.46
CA ARG A 53 -1.49 70.39 -46.28
C ARG A 53 -2.27 70.59 -44.99
N SER A 54 -3.41 71.29 -45.03
CA SER A 54 -4.21 71.56 -43.82
C SER A 54 -4.84 70.32 -43.18
N ARG A 55 -4.89 69.19 -43.90
CA ARG A 55 -5.40 67.91 -43.40
C ARG A 55 -4.31 66.93 -42.94
N GLN A 56 -3.03 67.29 -43.09
CA GLN A 56 -1.87 66.47 -42.66
C GLN A 56 -1.25 66.92 -41.33
N SER A 57 -1.77 67.98 -40.68
CA SER A 57 -1.24 68.47 -39.39
C SER A 57 -1.64 67.62 -38.17
N THR A 58 -2.48 66.60 -38.35
CA THR A 58 -2.69 65.54 -37.36
C THR A 58 -2.11 64.24 -37.89
N GLY A 59 -0.91 63.88 -37.44
CA GLY A 59 -0.31 62.56 -37.68
C GLY A 59 -1.18 61.42 -37.12
N PRO A 60 -0.83 60.15 -37.41
CA PRO A 60 -1.70 58.98 -37.16
C PRO A 60 -2.06 58.72 -35.69
N PHE A 61 -1.47 59.44 -34.73
CA PHE A 61 -1.86 59.45 -33.33
C PHE A 61 -2.12 60.87 -32.85
N SER A 62 -3.40 61.21 -32.62
CA SER A 62 -3.72 62.31 -31.71
C SER A 62 -3.53 61.83 -30.27
N TRP A 63 -3.15 62.72 -29.35
CA TRP A 63 -2.99 62.37 -27.93
C TRP A 63 -4.28 61.76 -27.32
N LYS A 64 -5.45 62.22 -27.79
CA LYS A 64 -6.76 61.66 -27.45
C LYS A 64 -6.92 60.20 -27.91
N ALA A 65 -6.44 59.87 -29.12
CA ALA A 65 -6.44 58.49 -29.62
C ALA A 65 -5.44 57.61 -28.83
N GLY A 66 -4.30 58.16 -28.41
CA GLY A 66 -3.36 57.48 -27.51
C GLY A 66 -4.00 57.13 -26.15
N ILE A 67 -4.70 58.08 -25.53
CA ILE A 67 -5.43 57.84 -24.27
C ILE A 67 -6.50 56.75 -24.46
N VAL A 68 -7.33 56.84 -25.50
CA VAL A 68 -8.37 55.83 -25.78
C VAL A 68 -7.77 54.45 -26.05
N PHE A 69 -6.63 54.37 -26.73
CA PHE A 69 -5.93 53.10 -26.96
C PHE A 69 -5.43 52.51 -25.64
N VAL A 70 -4.77 53.31 -24.79
CA VAL A 70 -4.24 52.85 -23.49
C VAL A 70 -5.37 52.43 -22.54
N THR A 71 -6.47 53.19 -22.44
CA THR A 71 -7.61 52.81 -21.58
C THR A 71 -8.33 51.57 -22.10
N THR A 72 -8.45 51.41 -23.42
CA THR A 72 -9.03 50.20 -24.02
C THR A 72 -8.14 48.98 -23.79
N CYS A 73 -6.82 49.10 -23.97
CA CYS A 73 -5.86 48.03 -23.68
C CYS A 73 -5.85 47.67 -22.19
N ALA A 74 -5.84 48.64 -21.28
CA ALA A 74 -5.91 48.40 -19.84
C ALA A 74 -7.24 47.74 -19.44
N GLY A 75 -8.36 48.19 -19.99
CA GLY A 75 -9.68 47.59 -19.78
C GLY A 75 -9.78 46.15 -20.33
N LEU A 76 -9.16 45.86 -21.48
CA LEU A 76 -9.07 44.51 -22.03
C LEU A 76 -8.15 43.60 -21.21
N VAL A 77 -6.99 44.08 -20.74
CA VAL A 77 -6.11 43.32 -19.85
C VAL A 77 -6.84 42.99 -18.55
N TRP A 78 -7.46 43.99 -17.90
CA TRP A 78 -8.26 43.78 -16.69
C TRP A 78 -9.46 42.84 -16.91
N TYR A 79 -10.15 42.95 -18.05
CA TYR A 79 -11.23 42.03 -18.42
C TYR A 79 -10.72 40.60 -18.61
N PHE A 80 -9.63 40.40 -19.36
CA PHE A 80 -9.05 39.08 -19.56
C PHE A 80 -8.44 38.49 -18.29
N GLU A 81 -7.83 39.29 -17.41
CA GLU A 81 -7.33 38.84 -16.12
C GLU A 81 -8.47 38.49 -15.16
N SER A 82 -9.52 39.32 -15.08
CA SER A 82 -10.69 39.02 -14.25
C SER A 82 -11.48 37.81 -14.73
N GLU A 83 -11.68 37.62 -16.04
CA GLU A 83 -12.27 36.39 -16.59
C GLU A 83 -11.34 35.19 -16.41
N LYS A 84 -10.02 35.34 -16.56
CA LYS A 84 -9.06 34.26 -16.31
C LYS A 84 -9.06 33.82 -14.86
N GLU A 85 -9.16 34.74 -13.90
CA GLU A 85 -9.34 34.42 -12.48
C GLU A 85 -10.72 33.83 -12.16
N ARG A 86 -11.80 34.36 -12.76
CA ARG A 86 -13.14 33.78 -12.61
C ARG A 86 -13.22 32.36 -13.17
N MET A 87 -12.65 32.13 -14.35
CA MET A 87 -12.56 30.82 -14.99
C MET A 87 -11.60 29.88 -14.24
N LYS A 88 -10.49 30.37 -13.67
CA LYS A 88 -9.66 29.56 -12.75
C LYS A 88 -10.44 29.13 -11.51
N ARG A 89 -11.12 30.04 -10.83
CA ARG A 89 -11.95 29.73 -9.64
C ARG A 89 -13.03 28.72 -9.97
N LYS A 90 -13.75 28.91 -11.09
CA LYS A 90 -14.74 27.95 -11.58
C LYS A 90 -14.12 26.60 -11.93
N ARG A 91 -12.96 26.58 -12.61
CA ARG A 91 -12.24 25.36 -12.98
C ARG A 91 -11.60 24.64 -11.79
N ILE A 92 -11.29 25.33 -10.71
CA ILE A 92 -10.87 24.73 -9.43
C ILE A 92 -12.08 24.08 -8.74
N ALA A 93 -13.22 24.78 -8.68
CA ALA A 93 -14.47 24.20 -8.17
C ALA A 93 -14.90 22.96 -8.98
N ASP A 94 -14.91 23.06 -10.31
CA ASP A 94 -15.25 21.97 -11.22
C ASP A 94 -14.22 20.82 -11.16
N ALA A 95 -12.93 21.10 -10.98
CA ALA A 95 -11.90 20.07 -10.76
C ALA A 95 -11.99 19.39 -9.37
N THR A 96 -12.59 20.06 -8.39
CA THR A 96 -12.87 19.50 -7.06
C THR A 96 -14.18 18.70 -7.06
N LYS A 97 -15.09 18.96 -8.01
CA LYS A 97 -16.26 18.13 -8.32
C LYS A 97 -15.87 16.95 -9.23
N GLY A 98 -15.08 16.03 -8.66
CA GLY A 98 -14.69 14.77 -9.31
C GLY A 98 -15.89 13.98 -9.85
N VAL A 99 -15.79 13.52 -11.10
CA VAL A 99 -16.87 12.81 -11.79
C VAL A 99 -17.01 11.41 -11.20
N GLY A 100 -18.14 11.15 -10.52
CA GLY A 100 -18.46 9.84 -9.92
C GLY A 100 -18.27 9.73 -8.40
N LYS A 101 -18.49 10.81 -7.64
CA LYS A 101 -18.49 10.74 -6.16
C LYS A 101 -19.48 9.70 -5.61
N PRO A 102 -19.15 8.95 -4.54
CA PRO A 102 -20.15 8.21 -3.78
C PRO A 102 -21.16 9.20 -3.17
N LYS A 103 -22.44 8.85 -3.21
CA LYS A 103 -23.50 9.64 -2.58
C LYS A 103 -23.40 9.49 -1.06
N VAL A 104 -22.67 10.41 -0.43
CA VAL A 104 -22.46 10.57 1.01
C VAL A 104 -23.10 11.87 1.44
N GLY A 105 -23.85 11.84 2.53
CA GLY A 105 -24.71 12.95 2.97
C GLY A 105 -26.12 12.90 2.35
N GLY A 106 -26.98 13.79 2.83
CA GLY A 106 -28.38 13.91 2.42
C GLY A 106 -29.22 14.56 3.51
N ASN A 107 -30.51 14.80 3.22
CA ASN A 107 -31.39 15.48 4.16
C ASN A 107 -31.52 14.70 5.47
N PHE A 108 -31.44 15.40 6.61
CA PHE A 108 -31.69 14.84 7.93
C PHE A 108 -32.36 15.89 8.81
N ASP A 109 -33.13 15.39 9.79
CA ASP A 109 -33.81 16.18 10.82
C ASP A 109 -33.43 15.57 12.17
N LEU A 110 -32.69 16.31 12.99
CA LEU A 110 -32.20 15.92 14.31
C LEU A 110 -32.46 17.04 15.33
N VAL A 111 -31.99 16.88 16.57
CA VAL A 111 -31.94 17.95 17.58
C VAL A 111 -30.50 18.22 17.99
N ASP A 112 -30.19 19.49 18.29
CA ASP A 112 -28.90 19.91 18.83
C ASP A 112 -28.79 19.69 20.35
N GLN A 113 -27.62 19.99 20.92
CA GLN A 113 -27.35 19.86 22.36
C GLN A 113 -28.11 20.89 23.23
N ASP A 114 -28.78 21.87 22.63
CA ASP A 114 -29.72 22.79 23.30
C ASP A 114 -31.18 22.29 23.21
N GLY A 115 -31.43 21.16 22.53
CA GLY A 115 -32.77 20.61 22.29
C GLY A 115 -33.55 21.33 21.18
N LYS A 116 -32.89 22.11 20.33
CA LYS A 116 -33.52 22.79 19.18
C LYS A 116 -33.47 21.89 17.94
N PRO A 117 -34.46 21.98 17.03
CA PRO A 117 -34.39 21.26 15.75
C PRO A 117 -33.19 21.71 14.92
N PHE A 118 -32.41 20.76 14.42
CA PHE A 118 -31.27 20.98 13.55
C PHE A 118 -31.40 20.14 12.28
N THR A 119 -31.32 20.78 11.11
CA THR A 119 -31.54 20.11 9.82
C THR A 119 -30.34 20.27 8.89
N SER A 120 -30.26 19.42 7.87
CA SER A 120 -29.21 19.50 6.84
C SER A 120 -29.09 20.86 6.14
N ASP A 121 -30.18 21.64 6.08
CA ASP A 121 -30.15 22.97 5.48
C ASP A 121 -29.35 23.99 6.31
N MET A 122 -29.20 23.76 7.62
CA MET A 122 -28.41 24.61 8.52
C MET A 122 -26.90 24.46 8.33
N LEU A 123 -26.45 23.42 7.61
CA LEU A 123 -25.05 23.23 7.22
C LEU A 123 -24.66 24.09 6.00
N LYS A 124 -25.64 24.62 5.25
CA LYS A 124 -25.39 25.33 3.98
C LYS A 124 -24.77 26.70 4.21
N GLY A 125 -23.96 27.14 3.23
CA GLY A 125 -23.23 28.41 3.27
C GLY A 125 -21.90 28.36 4.04
N LYS A 126 -21.56 27.22 4.68
CA LYS A 126 -20.30 27.00 5.39
C LYS A 126 -19.76 25.60 5.08
N HIS A 127 -18.45 25.41 5.20
CA HIS A 127 -17.92 24.05 5.21
C HIS A 127 -18.31 23.37 6.52
N SER A 128 -18.64 22.09 6.49
CA SER A 128 -18.99 21.34 7.70
C SER A 128 -18.05 20.15 7.86
N LEU A 129 -17.48 19.97 9.05
CA LEU A 129 -16.66 18.82 9.41
C LEU A 129 -17.48 17.94 10.35
N VAL A 130 -18.03 16.85 9.82
CA VAL A 130 -18.93 15.95 10.55
C VAL A 130 -18.15 14.76 11.09
N TYR A 131 -18.24 14.50 12.38
CA TYR A 131 -17.68 13.32 13.05
C TYR A 131 -18.81 12.53 13.74
N PHE A 132 -18.68 11.20 13.73
CA PHE A 132 -19.63 10.29 14.35
C PHE A 132 -18.97 9.61 15.54
N GLY A 133 -19.58 9.65 16.71
CA GLY A 133 -19.01 9.14 17.96
C GLY A 133 -20.05 8.93 19.06
N PHE A 134 -19.64 8.79 20.32
CA PHE A 134 -20.57 8.75 21.47
C PHE A 134 -19.89 9.19 22.77
N THR A 135 -20.64 9.72 23.75
CA THR A 135 -20.05 10.36 24.96
C THR A 135 -19.30 9.39 25.87
N ARG A 136 -19.59 8.09 25.79
CA ARG A 136 -18.99 7.03 26.61
C ARG A 136 -17.88 6.24 25.91
N CYS A 137 -17.37 6.74 24.79
CA CYS A 137 -16.23 6.13 24.11
C CYS A 137 -14.98 6.30 24.99
N PRO A 138 -14.33 5.21 25.46
CA PRO A 138 -13.27 5.32 26.48
C PRO A 138 -12.02 6.03 25.96
N ASP A 139 -11.64 5.81 24.69
CA ASP A 139 -10.33 6.22 24.17
C ASP A 139 -10.42 7.07 22.89
N ILE A 140 -11.17 6.63 21.86
CA ILE A 140 -11.07 7.20 20.51
C ILE A 140 -11.76 8.56 20.37
N CYS A 141 -13.04 8.69 20.76
CA CYS A 141 -13.78 9.95 20.54
C CYS A 141 -13.17 11.17 21.26
N PRO A 142 -12.67 11.07 22.51
CA PRO A 142 -11.96 12.18 23.14
C PRO A 142 -10.78 12.66 22.29
N GLU A 143 -9.92 11.75 21.80
CA GLU A 143 -8.74 12.10 21.02
C GLU A 143 -9.10 12.78 19.67
N GLU A 144 -10.17 12.32 19.02
CA GLU A 144 -10.67 12.90 17.76
C GLU A 144 -11.33 14.28 17.94
N LEU A 145 -12.09 14.48 19.02
CA LEU A 145 -12.65 15.79 19.36
C LEU A 145 -11.56 16.82 19.65
N ASP A 146 -10.52 16.41 20.37
CA ASP A 146 -9.35 17.23 20.67
C ASP A 146 -8.58 17.65 19.40
N LYS A 147 -8.53 16.77 18.39
CA LYS A 147 -8.00 17.08 17.05
C LYS A 147 -8.93 18.04 16.28
N MET A 148 -10.25 17.83 16.35
CA MET A 148 -11.23 18.72 15.71
C MET A 148 -11.15 20.15 16.28
N ALA A 149 -10.96 20.30 17.60
CA ALA A 149 -10.79 21.59 18.25
C ALA A 149 -9.58 22.35 17.68
N ARG A 150 -8.40 21.71 17.67
CA ARG A 150 -7.18 22.28 17.09
C ARG A 150 -7.30 22.61 15.60
N MET A 151 -8.01 21.78 14.82
CA MET A 151 -8.27 22.07 13.40
C MET A 151 -9.14 23.32 13.24
N LEU A 152 -10.15 23.47 14.09
CA LEU A 152 -11.04 24.62 14.08
C LEU A 152 -10.31 25.91 14.46
N ASP A 153 -9.50 25.93 15.52
CA ASP A 153 -8.68 27.09 15.91
C ASP A 153 -7.79 27.58 14.76
N LEU A 154 -7.13 26.65 14.06
CA LEU A 154 -6.24 26.95 12.93
C LEU A 154 -7.00 27.50 11.71
N VAL A 155 -8.25 27.09 11.50
CA VAL A 155 -9.11 27.60 10.43
C VAL A 155 -9.70 28.96 10.83
N GLU A 156 -10.19 29.10 12.06
CA GLU A 156 -10.79 30.33 12.59
C GLU A 156 -9.77 31.48 12.58
N ALA A 157 -8.50 31.20 12.93
CA ALA A 157 -7.41 32.17 12.86
C ALA A 157 -7.09 32.69 11.44
N LYS A 158 -7.55 32.00 10.37
CA LYS A 158 -7.29 32.34 8.96
C LYS A 158 -8.54 32.76 8.18
N ALA A 159 -9.68 32.18 8.52
CA ALA A 159 -10.97 32.35 7.85
C ALA A 159 -12.10 32.20 8.90
N PRO A 160 -12.33 33.24 9.73
CA PRO A 160 -13.31 33.19 10.81
C PRO A 160 -14.72 32.78 10.36
N GLY A 161 -15.35 31.91 11.14
CA GLY A 161 -16.73 31.47 10.97
C GLY A 161 -17.01 30.60 9.73
N THR A 162 -15.99 30.13 9.01
CA THR A 162 -16.16 29.40 7.73
C THR A 162 -16.32 27.88 7.85
N LEU A 163 -16.03 27.31 9.03
CA LEU A 163 -16.12 25.88 9.33
C LEU A 163 -17.14 25.61 10.45
N LEU A 164 -18.00 24.61 10.26
CA LEU A 164 -18.93 24.09 11.26
C LEU A 164 -18.44 22.74 11.79
N PRO A 165 -18.06 22.64 13.07
CA PRO A 165 -17.66 21.37 13.71
C PRO A 165 -18.90 20.62 14.22
N ILE A 166 -19.30 19.56 13.51
CA ILE A 166 -20.51 18.78 13.82
C ILE A 166 -20.11 17.44 14.43
N PHE A 167 -20.62 17.16 15.64
CA PHE A 167 -20.56 15.84 16.27
C PHE A 167 -21.95 15.18 16.19
N VAL A 168 -22.02 13.94 15.75
CA VAL A 168 -23.26 13.16 15.67
C VAL A 168 -23.13 11.93 16.56
N THR A 169 -24.05 11.72 17.50
CA THR A 169 -24.02 10.51 18.32
C THR A 169 -24.41 9.26 17.52
N CYS A 170 -23.69 8.17 17.74
CA CYS A 170 -24.06 6.81 17.33
C CYS A 170 -24.88 6.07 18.39
N ASP A 171 -25.07 6.68 19.58
CA ASP A 171 -25.73 6.08 20.74
C ASP A 171 -26.74 7.04 21.39
N PRO A 172 -27.86 7.34 20.72
CA PRO A 172 -28.91 8.23 21.24
C PRO A 172 -29.62 7.69 22.49
N ALA A 173 -29.39 6.44 22.89
CA ALA A 173 -29.97 5.88 24.10
C ALA A 173 -29.23 6.31 25.37
N ARG A 174 -27.93 6.66 25.25
CA ARG A 174 -27.11 7.20 26.35
C ARG A 174 -26.74 8.68 26.16
N ASP A 175 -26.78 9.18 24.93
CA ASP A 175 -26.40 10.56 24.56
C ASP A 175 -27.63 11.46 24.33
N ASP A 176 -28.25 11.91 25.42
CA ASP A 176 -29.26 12.98 25.36
C ASP A 176 -28.64 14.37 25.10
N PRO A 177 -29.42 15.41 24.73
CA PRO A 177 -28.87 16.75 24.47
C PRO A 177 -28.04 17.31 25.61
N LYS A 178 -28.38 17.00 26.87
CA LYS A 178 -27.68 17.50 28.06
C LYS A 178 -26.33 16.80 28.25
N ALA A 179 -26.28 15.49 28.02
CA ALA A 179 -25.04 14.69 28.03
C ALA A 179 -24.07 15.17 26.93
N LEU A 180 -24.57 15.36 25.69
CA LEU A 180 -23.79 15.94 24.60
C LEU A 180 -23.27 17.33 24.94
N LYS A 181 -24.11 18.20 25.53
CA LYS A 181 -23.71 19.55 25.90
C LYS A 181 -22.61 19.58 26.95
N SER A 182 -22.70 18.74 27.97
CA SER A 182 -21.63 18.63 28.98
C SER A 182 -20.33 18.09 28.38
N TYR A 183 -20.41 17.01 27.61
CA TYR A 183 -19.24 16.35 27.02
C TYR A 183 -18.50 17.26 26.02
N LEU A 184 -19.21 17.85 25.05
CA LEU A 184 -18.58 18.67 24.00
C LEU A 184 -18.01 19.99 24.53
N ALA A 185 -18.52 20.50 25.66
CA ALA A 185 -18.00 21.70 26.32
C ALA A 185 -16.60 21.52 26.91
N GLU A 186 -16.14 20.29 27.14
CA GLU A 186 -14.78 20.00 27.62
C GLU A 186 -13.72 20.19 26.51
N PHE A 187 -14.13 20.10 25.24
CA PHE A 187 -13.21 20.15 24.08
C PHE A 187 -13.20 21.51 23.38
N HIS A 188 -14.36 22.01 22.93
CA HIS A 188 -14.43 23.31 22.25
C HIS A 188 -15.83 23.94 22.24
N PRO A 189 -16.00 25.22 22.61
CA PRO A 189 -17.32 25.86 22.78
C PRO A 189 -18.14 26.01 21.49
N ALA A 190 -17.52 25.92 20.31
CA ALA A 190 -18.21 26.01 19.02
C ALA A 190 -18.71 24.67 18.47
N PHE A 191 -18.50 23.54 19.17
CA PHE A 191 -19.00 22.23 18.75
C PHE A 191 -20.54 22.17 18.75
N ILE A 192 -21.10 21.57 17.70
CA ILE A 192 -22.53 21.33 17.54
C ILE A 192 -22.77 19.82 17.67
N GLY A 193 -23.38 19.40 18.76
CA GLY A 193 -23.71 18.01 19.04
C GLY A 193 -25.13 17.66 18.61
N LEU A 194 -25.28 16.67 17.75
CA LEU A 194 -26.56 16.24 17.21
C LEU A 194 -26.96 14.86 17.75
N THR A 195 -28.22 14.76 18.19
CA THR A 195 -28.87 13.52 18.64
C THR A 195 -30.31 13.45 18.11
N GLY A 196 -31.00 12.33 18.34
CA GLY A 196 -32.35 12.08 17.84
C GLY A 196 -32.86 10.70 18.24
N THR A 197 -33.91 10.21 17.59
CA THR A 197 -34.32 8.80 17.77
C THR A 197 -33.30 7.86 17.13
N TYR A 198 -33.27 6.60 17.59
CA TYR A 198 -32.41 5.55 17.02
C TYR A 198 -32.57 5.41 15.50
N ASP A 199 -33.80 5.51 14.97
CA ASP A 199 -34.04 5.43 13.53
C ASP A 199 -33.52 6.65 12.76
N GLN A 200 -33.60 7.86 13.32
CA GLN A 200 -33.01 9.06 12.70
C GLN A 200 -31.47 8.98 12.66
N ILE A 201 -30.83 8.55 13.75
CA ILE A 201 -29.38 8.32 13.79
C ILE A 201 -28.98 7.23 12.80
N LYS A 202 -29.69 6.09 12.79
CA LYS A 202 -29.45 4.98 11.87
C LYS A 202 -29.55 5.38 10.39
N ASP A 203 -30.55 6.19 10.06
CA ASP A 203 -30.73 6.74 8.71
C ASP A 203 -29.64 7.76 8.35
N MET A 204 -29.23 8.63 9.28
CA MET A 204 -28.09 9.53 9.05
C MET A 204 -26.77 8.76 8.87
N CYS A 205 -26.44 7.80 9.74
CA CYS A 205 -25.28 6.93 9.58
C CYS A 205 -25.29 6.23 8.22
N LYS A 206 -26.44 5.70 7.78
CA LYS A 206 -26.60 5.10 6.45
C LYS A 206 -26.35 6.10 5.30
N LYS A 207 -26.82 7.34 5.42
CA LYS A 207 -26.60 8.43 4.43
C LYS A 207 -25.13 8.86 4.38
N TYR A 208 -24.43 8.86 5.51
CA TYR A 208 -22.99 9.16 5.59
C TYR A 208 -22.10 7.92 5.38
N ARG A 209 -22.71 6.74 5.18
CA ARG A 209 -22.03 5.43 5.06
C ARG A 209 -21.19 5.02 6.28
N VAL A 210 -21.55 5.55 7.45
CA VAL A 210 -20.98 5.17 8.74
C VAL A 210 -21.52 3.79 9.12
N TYR A 211 -20.62 2.84 9.35
CA TYR A 211 -20.98 1.60 10.04
C TYR A 211 -21.12 1.92 11.53
N PHE A 212 -22.17 1.40 12.16
CA PHE A 212 -22.26 1.34 13.61
C PHE A 212 -22.96 0.05 14.05
N SER A 213 -22.60 -0.47 15.22
CA SER A 213 -23.19 -1.69 15.80
C SER A 213 -23.48 -1.48 17.28
N THR A 214 -24.72 -1.74 17.68
CA THR A 214 -25.17 -1.79 19.08
C THR A 214 -25.82 -3.16 19.34
N PRO A 215 -25.57 -3.82 20.49
CA PRO A 215 -26.21 -5.10 20.80
C PRO A 215 -27.74 -4.99 20.80
N GLN A 216 -28.42 -5.98 20.22
CA GLN A 216 -29.89 -5.93 20.04
C GLN A 216 -30.69 -6.16 21.33
N GLU A 217 -30.06 -6.72 22.37
CA GLU A 217 -30.68 -6.98 23.67
C GLU A 217 -29.82 -6.42 24.80
N VAL A 218 -30.04 -5.16 25.16
CA VAL A 218 -29.41 -4.52 26.33
C VAL A 218 -30.48 -4.34 27.42
N LYS A 219 -30.24 -4.90 28.62
CA LYS A 219 -31.13 -4.68 29.77
C LYS A 219 -30.96 -3.24 30.29
N PRO A 220 -32.02 -2.57 30.78
CA PRO A 220 -31.91 -1.24 31.36
C PRO A 220 -30.82 -1.17 32.44
N GLY A 221 -29.79 -0.35 32.22
CA GLY A 221 -28.64 -0.20 33.12
C GLY A 221 -27.45 -1.13 32.85
N GLN A 222 -27.50 -2.01 31.85
CA GLN A 222 -26.36 -2.82 31.41
C GLN A 222 -25.47 -2.00 30.46
N ASP A 223 -24.16 -2.03 30.69
CA ASP A 223 -23.20 -1.33 29.83
C ASP A 223 -22.85 -2.15 28.58
N TYR A 224 -22.61 -1.49 27.46
CA TYR A 224 -22.36 -2.13 26.17
C TYR A 224 -21.41 -1.33 25.28
N LEU A 225 -20.65 -2.07 24.47
CA LEU A 225 -19.74 -1.55 23.46
C LEU A 225 -20.52 -1.09 22.21
N VAL A 226 -20.01 -0.04 21.57
CA VAL A 226 -20.54 0.50 20.32
C VAL A 226 -19.37 0.63 19.35
N ASP A 227 -19.37 -0.21 18.31
CA ASP A 227 -18.41 -0.05 17.20
C ASP A 227 -18.93 1.03 16.26
N HIS A 228 -18.07 1.95 15.80
CA HIS A 228 -18.40 2.91 14.73
C HIS A 228 -17.19 3.29 13.87
N SER A 229 -17.44 3.86 12.69
CA SER A 229 -16.39 4.43 11.82
C SER A 229 -15.80 5.73 12.40
N ILE A 230 -14.48 5.91 12.28
CA ILE A 230 -13.70 6.98 12.94
C ILE A 230 -13.34 8.17 12.03
N TYR A 231 -14.11 8.41 10.96
CA TYR A 231 -13.77 9.40 9.93
C TYR A 231 -14.37 10.78 10.20
N PHE A 232 -13.64 11.83 9.83
CA PHE A 232 -14.22 13.16 9.64
C PHE A 232 -14.69 13.32 8.19
N TYR A 233 -15.95 13.71 8.00
CA TYR A 233 -16.52 14.00 6.68
C TYR A 233 -16.51 15.50 6.44
N LEU A 234 -15.70 15.96 5.48
CA LEU A 234 -15.72 17.36 5.04
C LEU A 234 -16.83 17.54 3.99
N MET A 235 -17.76 18.45 4.27
CA MET A 235 -18.86 18.86 3.40
C MET A 235 -18.62 20.29 2.91
N ASP A 236 -18.99 20.59 1.67
CA ASP A 236 -18.91 21.95 1.10
C ASP A 236 -20.13 22.81 1.48
N PRO A 237 -20.13 24.14 1.20
CA PRO A 237 -21.24 25.04 1.49
C PRO A 237 -22.57 24.70 0.79
N GLU A 238 -22.57 23.84 -0.23
CA GLU A 238 -23.78 23.34 -0.85
C GLU A 238 -24.37 22.12 -0.12
N GLY A 239 -23.58 21.49 0.77
CA GLY A 239 -23.90 20.26 1.48
C GLY A 239 -23.45 18.99 0.75
N ASP A 240 -22.65 19.11 -0.32
CA ASP A 240 -22.06 17.97 -1.02
C ASP A 240 -20.83 17.45 -0.26
N PHE A 241 -20.61 16.14 -0.28
CA PHE A 241 -19.41 15.52 0.30
C PHE A 241 -18.14 15.89 -0.50
N VAL A 242 -17.11 16.37 0.18
CA VAL A 242 -15.81 16.72 -0.40
C VAL A 242 -14.83 15.56 -0.27
N GLU A 243 -14.51 15.18 0.97
CA GLU A 243 -13.45 14.23 1.32
C GLU A 243 -13.70 13.64 2.72
N ALA A 244 -13.32 12.39 2.93
CA ALA A 244 -13.22 11.79 4.26
C ALA A 244 -11.76 11.91 4.72
N LEU A 245 -11.53 12.56 5.85
CA LEU A 245 -10.19 12.86 6.36
C LEU A 245 -9.76 11.81 7.39
N GLU A 246 -8.56 11.29 7.18
CA GLU A 246 -7.86 10.40 8.13
C GLU A 246 -6.64 11.08 8.75
N LEU A 247 -6.27 10.56 9.92
CA LEU A 247 -5.23 11.04 10.85
C LEU A 247 -3.85 11.36 10.22
N GLY A 248 -3.52 10.83 9.04
CA GLY A 248 -2.25 11.10 8.36
C GLY A 248 -2.20 12.42 7.56
N ARG A 249 -3.33 12.97 7.11
CA ARG A 249 -3.34 14.01 6.04
C ARG A 249 -3.35 15.46 6.55
N ILE A 250 -3.50 15.65 7.87
CA ILE A 250 -3.99 16.92 8.45
C ILE A 250 -2.90 18.01 8.59
N ARG A 251 -1.60 17.67 8.59
CA ARG A 251 -0.52 18.69 8.60
C ARG A 251 -0.43 19.54 7.32
N GLN A 252 -0.93 19.07 6.18
CA GLN A 252 -0.77 19.77 4.88
C GLN A 252 -1.76 20.91 4.60
N PHE A 253 -2.92 20.94 5.26
CA PHE A 253 -3.95 21.95 4.98
C PHE A 253 -3.56 23.38 5.39
N SER A 254 -2.59 23.53 6.30
CA SER A 254 -2.22 24.82 6.88
C SER A 254 -1.34 25.71 5.98
N SER A 255 -0.54 25.14 5.06
CA SER A 255 0.54 25.88 4.40
C SER A 255 0.78 25.61 2.90
N ALA A 256 0.19 24.59 2.27
CA ALA A 256 0.72 24.03 1.02
C ALA A 256 -0.13 24.18 -0.27
N LYS A 257 -1.06 25.15 -0.37
CA LYS A 257 -1.88 25.35 -1.60
C LYS A 257 -1.93 26.77 -2.18
N LEU A 258 -1.11 27.69 -1.70
CA LEU A 258 -0.83 28.97 -2.37
C LEU A 258 0.67 29.00 -2.73
N ASN A 259 0.96 28.89 -4.03
CA ASN A 259 2.28 28.89 -4.69
C ASN A 259 3.13 27.59 -4.63
N LYS A 260 2.98 26.72 -5.65
CA LYS A 260 4.12 26.07 -6.33
C LYS A 260 3.76 25.76 -7.81
N PRO A 261 4.71 25.81 -8.75
CA PRO A 261 4.45 25.56 -10.17
C PRO A 261 4.35 24.06 -10.50
N SER A 262 3.68 23.76 -11.62
CA SER A 262 3.28 22.41 -12.03
C SER A 262 4.39 21.62 -12.74
N SER A 263 5.38 21.10 -11.99
CA SER A 263 6.41 20.19 -12.54
C SER A 263 7.11 19.26 -11.51
N GLY A 264 6.48 18.91 -10.38
CA GLY A 264 7.00 17.90 -9.44
C GLY A 264 6.22 16.58 -9.53
N SER A 265 6.86 15.44 -9.20
CA SER A 265 6.15 14.15 -9.06
C SER A 265 5.16 14.22 -7.90
N SER A 266 4.13 13.38 -7.94
CA SER A 266 3.14 13.33 -6.86
C SER A 266 3.66 12.43 -5.75
N LEU A 267 3.54 12.86 -4.48
CA LEU A 267 3.86 12.02 -3.32
C LEU A 267 3.06 10.70 -3.28
N SER A 268 1.98 10.60 -4.05
CA SER A 268 1.20 9.37 -4.21
C SER A 268 1.73 8.41 -5.27
N ASP A 269 2.64 8.83 -6.17
CA ASP A 269 3.11 8.01 -7.30
C ASP A 269 4.36 7.17 -7.01
N PHE A 270 4.96 7.29 -5.82
CA PHE A 270 6.03 6.41 -5.34
C PHE A 270 5.76 5.83 -3.93
N ALA A 271 6.58 4.85 -3.54
CA ALA A 271 6.50 4.18 -2.25
C ALA A 271 7.88 3.75 -1.73
N PHE A 272 7.92 3.29 -0.47
CA PHE A 272 9.08 2.64 0.14
C PHE A 272 8.80 1.18 0.53
N ALA A 273 9.82 0.34 0.42
CA ALA A 273 9.87 -0.97 1.05
C ALA A 273 11.10 -1.01 1.97
N PHE A 274 10.91 -1.34 3.24
CA PHE A 274 11.97 -1.37 4.24
C PHE A 274 12.27 -2.81 4.65
N ASP A 275 13.53 -3.25 4.56
CA ASP A 275 13.97 -4.32 5.47
C ASP A 275 14.00 -3.80 6.92
N ILE A 276 14.18 -4.71 7.88
CA ILE A 276 14.12 -4.47 9.31
C ILE A 276 15.46 -4.78 10.00
N ASP A 277 16.03 -5.96 9.75
CA ASP A 277 17.05 -6.62 10.57
C ASP A 277 18.48 -6.23 10.11
N GLY A 278 18.82 -4.96 10.31
CA GLY A 278 20.02 -4.30 9.78
C GLY A 278 19.75 -2.89 9.27
N VAL A 279 18.48 -2.56 9.03
CA VAL A 279 17.99 -1.25 8.52
C VAL A 279 17.27 -0.42 9.58
N LEU A 280 16.42 -1.04 10.41
CA LEU A 280 15.63 -0.35 11.44
C LEU A 280 16.12 -0.62 12.86
N TYR A 281 16.66 -1.82 13.11
CA TYR A 281 17.33 -2.17 14.35
C TYR A 281 18.44 -3.20 14.07
N ARG A 282 19.26 -3.51 15.09
CA ARG A 282 20.16 -4.67 15.13
C ARG A 282 19.86 -5.46 16.40
N GLY A 283 19.27 -6.64 16.26
CA GLY A 283 18.70 -7.39 17.39
C GLY A 283 17.77 -6.52 18.25
N SER A 284 18.09 -6.33 19.52
CA SER A 284 17.34 -5.48 20.46
C SER A 284 17.52 -3.97 20.24
N GLN A 285 18.61 -3.53 19.61
CA GLN A 285 19.01 -2.12 19.58
C GLN A 285 18.47 -1.39 18.33
N PRO A 286 17.61 -0.37 18.46
CA PRO A 286 17.17 0.43 17.30
C PRO A 286 18.34 1.14 16.63
N ILE A 287 18.23 1.33 15.31
CA ILE A 287 19.12 2.23 14.57
C ILE A 287 18.64 3.66 14.87
N PRO A 288 19.51 4.58 15.35
CA PRO A 288 19.07 5.85 15.95
C PRO A 288 18.14 6.69 15.06
N SER A 289 18.39 6.68 13.76
CA SER A 289 17.65 7.45 12.76
C SER A 289 16.36 6.77 12.26
N ALA A 290 16.15 5.49 12.56
CA ALA A 290 15.02 4.70 12.02
C ALA A 290 13.65 5.24 12.44
N ARG A 291 13.50 5.66 13.70
CA ARG A 291 12.26 6.25 14.20
C ARG A 291 11.89 7.51 13.40
N ALA A 292 12.85 8.43 13.27
CA ALA A 292 12.65 9.70 12.56
C ALA A 292 12.42 9.48 11.05
N ALA A 293 13.14 8.54 10.41
CA ALA A 293 12.94 8.21 9.00
C ALA A 293 11.50 7.75 8.71
N LEU A 294 10.97 6.84 9.53
CA LEU A 294 9.60 6.33 9.35
C LEU A 294 8.53 7.38 9.72
N GLN A 295 8.78 8.24 10.72
CA GLN A 295 7.93 9.39 11.02
C GLN A 295 7.88 10.38 9.85
N THR A 296 9.02 10.65 9.20
CA THR A 296 9.10 11.48 7.99
C THR A 296 8.23 10.90 6.88
N VAL A 297 8.40 9.61 6.53
CA VAL A 297 7.63 8.94 5.47
C VAL A 297 6.12 8.96 5.78
N ARG A 298 5.71 8.66 7.02
CA ARG A 298 4.30 8.77 7.44
C ARG A 298 3.77 10.20 7.35
N SER A 299 4.56 11.21 7.75
CA SER A 299 4.12 12.62 7.75
C SER A 299 3.92 13.20 6.34
N LEU A 300 4.61 12.63 5.35
CA LEU A 300 4.46 12.97 3.93
C LEU A 300 3.28 12.23 3.27
N GLY A 301 2.67 11.25 3.93
CA GLY A 301 1.59 10.43 3.38
C GLY A 301 2.02 9.45 2.29
N VAL A 302 3.34 9.23 2.13
CA VAL A 302 3.91 8.30 1.15
C VAL A 302 3.55 6.86 1.54
N ARG A 303 3.30 5.99 0.56
CA ARG A 303 2.99 4.57 0.78
C ARG A 303 4.24 3.80 1.20
N TYR A 304 4.12 2.86 2.14
CA TYR A 304 5.23 1.99 2.53
C TYR A 304 4.80 0.63 3.06
N VAL A 305 5.72 -0.33 2.96
CA VAL A 305 5.66 -1.67 3.58
C VAL A 305 6.98 -2.01 4.26
N PHE A 306 6.92 -2.95 5.21
CA PHE A 306 8.10 -3.58 5.81
C PHE A 306 8.20 -4.99 5.24
N LEU A 307 9.33 -5.33 4.62
CA LEU A 307 9.57 -6.58 3.92
C LEU A 307 10.83 -7.25 4.49
N THR A 308 10.63 -8.20 5.41
CA THR A 308 11.73 -8.91 6.08
C THR A 308 11.73 -10.40 5.76
N ASN A 309 12.92 -10.99 5.73
CA ASN A 309 13.09 -12.45 5.69
C ASN A 309 13.04 -13.09 7.09
N GLY A 310 13.12 -12.30 8.16
CA GLY A 310 12.86 -12.78 9.52
C GLY A 310 11.40 -13.24 9.68
N GLY A 311 11.18 -14.28 10.48
CA GLY A 311 9.88 -14.91 10.69
C GLY A 311 9.82 -15.81 11.92
N GLY A 312 8.86 -16.74 11.95
CA GLY A 312 8.63 -17.70 13.03
C GLY A 312 7.58 -17.27 14.07
N VAL A 313 7.01 -16.06 13.91
CA VAL A 313 5.91 -15.51 14.71
C VAL A 313 4.92 -14.81 13.77
N SER A 314 3.69 -14.56 14.22
CA SER A 314 2.69 -13.84 13.41
C SER A 314 3.14 -12.40 13.12
N GLU A 315 2.57 -11.83 12.06
CA GLU A 315 2.80 -10.42 11.70
C GLU A 315 2.49 -9.49 12.87
N ASP A 316 1.40 -9.69 13.60
CA ASP A 316 1.03 -8.82 14.73
C ASP A 316 2.04 -8.88 15.89
N VAL A 317 2.59 -10.06 16.20
CA VAL A 317 3.65 -10.20 17.22
C VAL A 317 4.95 -9.49 16.78
N LYS A 318 5.29 -9.53 15.49
CA LYS A 318 6.47 -8.82 14.95
C LYS A 318 6.20 -7.31 14.80
N VAL A 319 4.97 -6.86 14.55
CA VAL A 319 4.50 -5.46 14.64
C VAL A 319 4.74 -4.91 16.05
N ASP A 320 4.23 -5.61 17.08
CA ASP A 320 4.39 -5.20 18.49
C ASP A 320 5.87 -5.14 18.90
N SER A 321 6.67 -6.10 18.42
CA SER A 321 8.12 -6.13 18.64
C SER A 321 8.82 -4.93 18.00
N LEU A 322 8.45 -4.57 16.76
CA LEU A 322 9.04 -3.45 16.03
C LEU A 322 8.63 -2.10 16.62
N ASN A 323 7.34 -1.91 16.92
CA ASN A 323 6.83 -0.71 17.59
C ASN A 323 7.56 -0.48 18.92
N ARG A 324 7.69 -1.52 19.76
CA ARG A 324 8.42 -1.46 21.03
C ARG A 324 9.89 -1.09 20.86
N ARG A 325 10.61 -1.69 19.90
CA ARG A 325 12.04 -1.39 19.63
C ARG A 325 12.26 0.04 19.13
N LEU A 326 11.34 0.55 18.32
CA LEU A 326 11.40 1.92 17.79
C LEU A 326 10.73 2.97 18.72
N GLY A 327 10.20 2.52 19.87
CA GLY A 327 9.53 3.34 20.87
C GLY A 327 8.19 3.92 20.42
N PHE A 328 7.54 3.37 19.39
CA PHE A 328 6.20 3.79 18.98
C PHE A 328 5.18 3.26 19.98
N SER A 329 4.29 4.13 20.44
CA SER A 329 3.13 3.75 21.24
C SER A 329 2.04 3.14 20.35
N PRO A 330 1.05 2.41 20.92
CA PRO A 330 -0.03 1.79 20.14
C PRO A 330 -0.83 2.78 19.29
N GLU A 331 -1.02 4.01 19.77
CA GLU A 331 -1.71 5.10 19.06
C GLU A 331 -0.86 5.63 17.90
N GLN A 332 0.47 5.47 18.00
CA GLN A 332 1.42 5.80 16.96
C GLN A 332 1.62 4.68 15.93
N ASP A 333 0.95 3.52 16.01
CA ASP A 333 1.27 2.33 15.22
C ASP A 333 1.38 2.60 13.71
N ILE A 334 2.63 2.62 13.23
CA ILE A 334 2.98 2.83 11.82
C ILE A 334 3.19 1.51 11.08
N VAL A 335 3.18 0.37 11.77
CA VAL A 335 3.64 -0.92 11.24
C VAL A 335 2.47 -1.85 10.92
N ARG A 336 1.40 -1.82 11.73
CA ARG A 336 0.20 -2.65 11.52
C ARG A 336 -0.36 -2.53 10.10
N GLY A 337 -0.71 -3.68 9.54
CA GLY A 337 -1.21 -3.83 8.17
C GLY A 337 -0.17 -3.66 7.06
N ARG A 338 1.08 -3.28 7.38
CA ARG A 338 2.16 -2.98 6.42
C ARG A 338 3.36 -3.94 6.50
N LEU A 339 3.40 -4.81 7.51
CA LEU A 339 4.46 -5.80 7.70
C LEU A 339 4.24 -7.07 6.87
N ILE A 340 5.33 -7.56 6.30
CA ILE A 340 5.44 -8.81 5.56
C ILE A 340 6.67 -9.55 6.10
N VAL A 341 6.47 -10.77 6.57
CA VAL A 341 7.53 -11.70 7.01
C VAL A 341 7.72 -12.80 5.96
N SER A 342 8.81 -13.56 6.06
CA SER A 342 9.18 -14.59 5.07
C SER A 342 8.09 -15.62 4.78
N HIS A 343 7.29 -16.00 5.78
CA HIS A 343 6.18 -16.93 5.62
C HIS A 343 4.81 -16.28 5.29
N SER A 344 4.68 -14.95 5.29
CA SER A 344 3.40 -14.27 4.94
C SER A 344 2.77 -14.76 3.63
N PRO A 345 3.52 -15.04 2.53
CA PRO A 345 2.91 -15.50 1.28
C PRO A 345 2.18 -16.84 1.36
N PHE A 346 2.46 -17.69 2.37
CA PHE A 346 1.68 -18.92 2.62
C PHE A 346 0.23 -18.61 3.03
N ARG A 347 -0.09 -17.39 3.48
CA ARG A 347 -1.47 -16.95 3.75
C ARG A 347 -2.33 -16.92 2.49
N ASP A 348 -1.77 -16.64 1.32
CA ASP A 348 -2.48 -16.61 0.03
C ASP A 348 -2.51 -17.98 -0.69
N TRP A 349 -1.94 -19.02 -0.10
CA TRP A 349 -2.02 -20.37 -0.67
C TRP A 349 -3.45 -20.90 -0.76
N ARG A 350 -3.69 -21.71 -1.80
CA ARG A 350 -5.01 -22.29 -2.06
C ARG A 350 -5.46 -23.20 -0.91
N HIS A 351 -6.77 -23.22 -0.68
CA HIS A 351 -7.38 -23.97 0.42
C HIS A 351 -7.09 -25.48 0.34
N ASP A 352 -7.08 -26.07 -0.86
CA ASP A 352 -6.77 -27.49 -1.08
C ASP A 352 -5.37 -27.86 -0.54
N ALA A 353 -4.36 -27.07 -0.88
CA ALA A 353 -2.99 -27.26 -0.40
C ALA A 353 -2.88 -27.14 1.14
N LYS A 354 -3.69 -26.27 1.77
CA LYS A 354 -3.71 -26.08 3.22
C LYS A 354 -4.40 -27.21 4.00
N GLN A 355 -5.22 -28.04 3.34
CA GLN A 355 -5.81 -29.23 3.99
C GLN A 355 -4.85 -30.43 4.02
N GLN A 356 -3.79 -30.40 3.21
CA GLN A 356 -2.77 -31.45 3.17
C GLN A 356 -1.94 -31.50 4.47
N THR A 357 -1.32 -32.65 4.73
CA THR A 357 -0.39 -32.80 5.86
C THR A 357 0.95 -32.19 5.50
N VAL A 358 1.40 -31.25 6.32
CA VAL A 358 2.66 -30.53 6.13
C VAL A 358 3.54 -30.67 7.36
N LEU A 359 4.84 -30.93 7.13
CA LEU A 359 5.85 -30.75 8.18
C LEU A 359 6.22 -29.26 8.25
N ILE A 360 6.27 -28.68 9.44
CA ILE A 360 6.71 -27.31 9.66
C ILE A 360 7.91 -27.31 10.61
N THR A 361 9.04 -26.79 10.12
CA THR A 361 10.28 -26.60 10.90
C THR A 361 10.55 -25.11 11.06
N ALA A 362 10.93 -24.70 12.27
CA ALA A 362 11.09 -23.31 12.64
C ALA A 362 11.97 -23.18 13.88
N SER A 363 12.36 -21.95 14.23
CA SER A 363 13.06 -21.67 15.47
C SER A 363 12.21 -22.07 16.68
N ASP A 364 10.91 -21.84 16.67
CA ASP A 364 9.95 -22.39 17.62
C ASP A 364 8.83 -23.13 16.86
N PRO A 365 8.94 -24.46 16.70
CA PRO A 365 8.04 -25.23 15.83
C PRO A 365 6.55 -25.09 16.17
N GLU A 366 6.23 -24.95 17.46
CA GLU A 366 4.85 -24.81 17.93
C GLU A 366 4.27 -23.41 17.69
N THR A 367 5.09 -22.36 17.83
CA THR A 367 4.66 -21.01 17.43
C THR A 367 4.45 -20.93 15.93
N ALA A 368 5.32 -21.58 15.14
CA ALA A 368 5.11 -21.72 13.70
C ALA A 368 3.85 -22.53 13.35
N ARG A 369 3.55 -23.62 14.07
CA ARG A 369 2.27 -24.35 13.93
C ARG A 369 1.08 -23.44 14.21
N ALA A 370 1.09 -22.68 15.31
CA ALA A 370 -0.01 -21.79 15.66
C ALA A 370 -0.30 -20.79 14.53
N VAL A 371 0.73 -20.15 13.99
CA VAL A 371 0.63 -19.20 12.86
C VAL A 371 0.22 -19.91 11.54
N ALA A 372 0.64 -21.15 11.32
CA ALA A 372 0.16 -21.95 10.18
C ALA A 372 -1.34 -22.27 10.30
N ASN A 373 -1.81 -22.60 11.50
CA ASN A 373 -3.23 -22.82 11.77
C ASN A 373 -4.03 -21.50 11.56
N GLU A 374 -3.51 -20.35 11.98
CA GLU A 374 -4.08 -19.02 11.68
C GLU A 374 -4.14 -18.73 10.17
N TYR A 375 -3.17 -19.20 9.40
CA TYR A 375 -3.19 -19.11 7.93
C TYR A 375 -4.13 -20.14 7.27
N GLY A 376 -4.71 -21.06 8.04
CA GLY A 376 -5.69 -22.06 7.61
C GLY A 376 -5.12 -23.44 7.27
N PHE A 377 -3.86 -23.73 7.63
CA PHE A 377 -3.32 -25.09 7.52
C PHE A 377 -3.98 -26.01 8.56
N ALA A 378 -4.64 -27.07 8.12
CA ALA A 378 -5.36 -27.98 9.02
C ALA A 378 -4.44 -29.03 9.68
N ASN A 379 -3.41 -29.46 8.97
CA ASN A 379 -2.60 -30.63 9.32
C ASN A 379 -1.09 -30.28 9.44
N ALA A 380 -0.79 -29.21 10.20
CA ALA A 380 0.58 -28.78 10.50
C ALA A 380 1.23 -29.66 11.59
N VAL A 381 2.15 -30.53 11.18
CA VAL A 381 2.97 -31.42 12.02
C VAL A 381 4.31 -30.76 12.30
N THR A 382 4.87 -30.94 13.50
CA THR A 382 6.22 -30.45 13.86
C THR A 382 7.17 -31.65 14.08
N PRO A 383 8.50 -31.46 14.08
CA PRO A 383 9.44 -32.52 14.48
C PRO A 383 9.13 -33.10 15.88
N ALA A 384 8.62 -32.26 16.79
CA ALA A 384 8.21 -32.65 18.13
C ALA A 384 7.14 -33.75 18.14
N ASP A 385 6.12 -33.68 17.28
CA ASP A 385 5.08 -34.71 17.12
C ASP A 385 5.67 -36.07 16.73
N ILE A 386 6.70 -36.05 15.89
CA ILE A 386 7.30 -37.25 15.29
C ILE A 386 8.14 -37.99 16.33
N VAL A 387 9.07 -37.30 17.01
CA VAL A 387 9.93 -37.91 18.03
C VAL A 387 9.17 -38.30 19.31
N HIS A 388 8.05 -37.64 19.60
CA HIS A 388 7.17 -38.05 20.70
C HIS A 388 6.33 -39.28 20.36
N GLY A 389 5.94 -39.47 19.09
CA GLY A 389 5.26 -40.68 18.65
C GLY A 389 6.16 -41.93 18.63
N ASN A 390 7.46 -41.77 18.32
CA ASN A 390 8.44 -42.86 18.29
C ASN A 390 9.87 -42.31 18.39
N ASP A 391 10.60 -42.69 19.44
CA ASP A 391 11.98 -42.25 19.71
C ASP A 391 13.01 -42.74 18.68
N LYS A 392 12.68 -43.80 17.91
CA LYS A 392 13.57 -44.40 16.91
C LYS A 392 13.81 -43.52 15.68
N TYR A 393 12.95 -42.53 15.41
CA TYR A 393 13.17 -41.58 14.31
C TYR A 393 14.41 -40.70 14.54
N PHE A 394 14.70 -40.37 15.81
CA PHE A 394 15.88 -39.59 16.16
C PHE A 394 16.30 -39.91 17.61
N PRO A 395 17.30 -40.79 17.82
CA PRO A 395 17.64 -41.33 19.14
C PRO A 395 18.47 -40.38 20.02
N PHE A 396 18.52 -39.08 19.71
CA PHE A 396 19.30 -38.08 20.45
C PHE A 396 18.36 -37.09 21.16
N ASP A 397 18.27 -37.21 22.48
CA ASP A 397 17.16 -36.62 23.26
C ASP A 397 17.40 -35.17 23.75
N GLN A 398 18.45 -34.51 23.24
CA GLN A 398 19.05 -33.32 23.87
C GLN A 398 18.12 -32.11 24.02
N LEU A 399 17.11 -31.99 23.14
CA LEU A 399 16.17 -30.87 23.12
C LEU A 399 14.71 -31.28 23.30
N ARG A 400 14.43 -32.56 23.59
CA ARG A 400 13.07 -33.11 23.71
C ARG A 400 12.28 -32.42 24.83
N ASP A 401 12.82 -32.37 26.03
CA ASP A 401 12.17 -31.77 27.21
C ASP A 401 12.23 -30.22 27.23
N SER A 402 12.77 -29.58 26.17
CA SER A 402 12.85 -28.13 26.08
C SER A 402 12.18 -27.59 24.82
N LEU A 403 12.90 -27.51 23.70
CA LEU A 403 12.40 -26.97 22.43
C LEU A 403 11.18 -27.75 21.92
N HIS A 404 11.21 -29.07 22.03
CA HIS A 404 10.19 -29.97 21.49
C HIS A 404 9.20 -30.47 22.55
N SER A 405 9.22 -29.89 23.76
CA SER A 405 8.43 -30.35 24.91
C SER A 405 6.92 -30.31 24.64
N ARG A 406 6.48 -29.24 23.97
CA ARG A 406 5.13 -29.07 23.43
C ARG A 406 5.02 -29.85 22.12
N HIS A 407 4.05 -30.77 22.07
CA HIS A 407 3.74 -31.62 20.93
C HIS A 407 2.25 -32.03 20.99
N ARG A 408 1.73 -32.67 19.93
CA ARG A 408 0.42 -33.34 19.94
C ARG A 408 0.56 -34.85 19.67
N PRO A 409 -0.38 -35.70 20.13
CA PRO A 409 -0.43 -37.09 19.69
C PRO A 409 -0.56 -37.17 18.16
N PHE A 410 0.36 -37.89 17.54
CA PHE A 410 0.41 -38.08 16.09
C PHE A 410 1.05 -39.44 15.78
N SER A 411 0.69 -40.04 14.65
CA SER A 411 1.22 -41.33 14.20
C SER A 411 1.82 -41.16 12.81
N PRO A 412 3.14 -40.87 12.70
CA PRO A 412 3.75 -40.49 11.42
C PRO A 412 3.63 -41.56 10.34
N ASP A 413 3.82 -42.84 10.68
CA ASP A 413 3.72 -43.99 9.76
C ASP A 413 2.33 -44.13 9.09
N ALA A 414 1.28 -43.60 9.73
CA ALA A 414 -0.10 -43.68 9.23
C ALA A 414 -0.48 -42.53 8.27
N HIS A 415 0.38 -41.52 8.11
CA HIS A 415 0.06 -40.30 7.37
C HIS A 415 1.06 -40.05 6.24
N ARG A 416 0.52 -39.61 5.11
CA ARG A 416 1.30 -39.08 3.99
C ARG A 416 1.62 -37.61 4.27
N PHE A 417 2.85 -37.19 4.02
CA PHE A 417 3.24 -35.77 3.97
C PHE A 417 3.28 -35.30 2.51
N ASP A 418 2.63 -34.16 2.22
CA ASP A 418 2.60 -33.58 0.87
C ASP A 418 3.59 -32.41 0.71
N SER A 419 3.98 -31.75 1.80
CA SER A 419 4.98 -30.66 1.79
C SER A 419 5.76 -30.55 3.10
N ILE A 420 6.96 -29.99 3.01
CA ILE A 420 7.83 -29.61 4.11
C ILE A 420 8.02 -28.10 4.02
N LEU A 421 7.72 -27.37 5.09
CA LEU A 421 7.78 -25.92 5.17
C LEU A 421 8.83 -25.49 6.20
N VAL A 422 9.99 -25.04 5.73
CA VAL A 422 11.04 -24.45 6.58
C VAL A 422 10.74 -22.95 6.71
N TRP A 423 10.17 -22.55 7.84
CA TRP A 423 9.54 -21.23 8.02
C TRP A 423 10.47 -20.14 8.53
N ASN A 424 11.52 -20.51 9.27
CA ASN A 424 12.67 -19.70 9.64
C ASN A 424 13.73 -20.65 10.21
N ASP A 425 14.78 -20.09 10.82
CA ASP A 425 15.97 -20.79 11.31
C ASP A 425 15.65 -21.89 12.33
N PRO A 426 15.72 -23.17 11.96
CA PRO A 426 15.46 -24.24 12.92
C PRO A 426 16.56 -24.25 14.00
N ARG A 427 16.23 -24.66 15.22
CA ARG A 427 17.19 -24.68 16.35
C ARG A 427 17.83 -26.05 16.60
N ASP A 428 17.28 -27.13 16.04
CA ASP A 428 17.77 -28.50 16.22
C ASP A 428 18.14 -29.11 14.86
N TRP A 429 19.18 -28.56 14.24
CA TRP A 429 19.55 -28.89 12.85
C TRP A 429 19.75 -30.38 12.62
N ALA A 430 20.16 -31.14 13.64
CA ALA A 430 20.32 -32.58 13.52
C ALA A 430 18.96 -33.31 13.39
N LEU A 431 17.98 -32.98 14.24
CA LEU A 431 16.63 -33.51 14.12
C LEU A 431 15.94 -33.01 12.84
N ASP A 432 15.98 -31.70 12.60
CA ASP A 432 15.32 -31.07 11.47
C ASP A 432 15.85 -31.63 10.13
N ILE A 433 17.17 -31.80 9.98
CA ILE A 433 17.77 -32.42 8.78
C ILE A 433 17.39 -33.91 8.69
N GLN A 434 17.41 -34.68 9.79
CA GLN A 434 17.04 -36.10 9.77
C GLN A 434 15.61 -36.32 9.27
N VAL A 435 14.63 -35.61 9.85
CA VAL A 435 13.22 -35.76 9.49
C VAL A 435 12.97 -35.29 8.05
N ILE A 436 13.60 -34.19 7.62
CA ILE A 436 13.50 -33.72 6.23
C ILE A 436 14.11 -34.74 5.27
N HIS A 437 15.29 -35.27 5.56
CA HIS A 437 15.94 -36.33 4.76
C HIS A 437 15.02 -37.54 4.61
N ASP A 438 14.48 -38.06 5.72
CA ASP A 438 13.70 -39.29 5.73
C ASP A 438 12.40 -39.14 4.91
N LEU A 439 11.77 -37.96 4.95
CA LEU A 439 10.65 -37.64 4.07
C LEU A 439 11.07 -37.52 2.59
N LEU A 440 12.24 -36.96 2.29
CA LEU A 440 12.72 -36.77 0.91
C LEU A 440 13.25 -38.05 0.25
N VAL A 441 13.62 -39.08 1.02
CA VAL A 441 13.94 -40.43 0.53
C VAL A 441 12.75 -41.40 0.61
N SER A 442 11.65 -41.02 1.26
CA SER A 442 10.47 -41.87 1.45
C SER A 442 9.81 -42.36 0.15
N ARG A 443 8.95 -43.37 0.27
CA ARG A 443 7.97 -43.73 -0.77
C ARG A 443 6.75 -42.83 -0.62
N GLN A 444 6.45 -42.02 -1.64
CA GLN A 444 5.25 -41.16 -1.71
C GLN A 444 5.02 -40.20 -0.53
N GLY A 445 6.01 -39.91 0.32
CA GLY A 445 5.85 -39.04 1.48
C GLY A 445 5.39 -39.75 2.76
N TYR A 446 5.43 -41.08 2.82
CA TYR A 446 5.18 -41.84 4.06
C TYR A 446 6.49 -42.02 4.84
N LEU A 447 6.58 -41.42 6.04
CA LEU A 447 7.74 -41.55 6.90
C LEU A 447 7.98 -43.04 7.27
N GLY A 448 9.24 -43.42 7.52
CA GLY A 448 9.61 -44.81 7.82
C GLY A 448 9.70 -45.74 6.59
N THR A 449 9.42 -45.24 5.38
CA THR A 449 9.58 -45.98 4.11
C THR A 449 10.79 -45.48 3.32
N ILE A 450 11.21 -46.26 2.31
CA ILE A 450 12.23 -45.85 1.32
C ILE A 450 11.66 -46.12 -0.08
N SER A 451 11.90 -45.20 -1.02
CA SER A 451 11.54 -45.39 -2.42
C SER A 451 12.52 -46.30 -3.16
N ASP A 452 11.99 -47.24 -3.94
CA ASP A 452 12.78 -48.17 -4.78
C ASP A 452 13.48 -47.47 -5.97
N LYS A 453 13.15 -46.19 -6.24
CA LYS A 453 13.80 -45.37 -7.28
C LYS A 453 15.09 -44.71 -6.82
N ASN A 454 15.32 -44.62 -5.51
CA ASN A 454 16.46 -43.91 -4.95
C ASN A 454 17.78 -44.56 -5.37
N GLY A 455 18.67 -43.79 -6.01
CA GLY A 455 19.95 -44.27 -6.52
C GLY A 455 19.88 -44.94 -7.91
N ASP A 456 18.71 -45.05 -8.54
CA ASP A 456 18.58 -45.59 -9.90
C ASP A 456 19.21 -44.63 -10.93
N SER A 457 20.42 -44.95 -11.37
CA SER A 457 21.20 -44.17 -12.32
C SER A 457 20.62 -44.13 -13.74
N SER A 458 19.59 -44.92 -14.05
CA SER A 458 18.85 -44.83 -15.31
C SER A 458 17.82 -43.69 -15.31
N LEU A 459 17.43 -43.19 -14.14
CA LEU A 459 16.49 -42.09 -13.97
C LEU A 459 17.22 -40.74 -13.85
N PRO A 460 16.57 -39.62 -14.22
CA PRO A 460 17.06 -38.27 -13.92
C PRO A 460 17.40 -38.15 -12.43
N ASN A 461 18.40 -37.35 -12.05
CA ASN A 461 18.82 -37.15 -10.65
C ASN A 461 18.97 -38.46 -9.83
N LYS A 462 19.39 -39.57 -10.46
CA LYS A 462 19.47 -40.91 -9.86
C LYS A 462 18.16 -41.36 -9.16
N GLY A 463 17.01 -40.96 -9.71
CA GLY A 463 15.67 -41.29 -9.19
C GLY A 463 15.28 -40.63 -7.85
N TRP A 464 16.17 -39.86 -7.21
CA TRP A 464 15.88 -39.13 -5.99
C TRP A 464 14.77 -38.08 -6.21
N GLN A 465 13.87 -37.95 -5.24
CA GLN A 465 12.68 -37.06 -5.26
C GLN A 465 11.76 -37.27 -6.50
N GLN A 466 11.62 -38.51 -7.00
CA GLN A 466 10.78 -38.87 -8.15
C GLN A 466 9.74 -39.97 -7.87
N ASP A 467 9.34 -40.12 -6.61
CA ASP A 467 8.34 -41.07 -6.16
C ASP A 467 7.23 -40.44 -5.32
N GLY A 468 6.91 -39.17 -5.58
CA GLY A 468 5.82 -38.46 -4.90
C GLY A 468 6.12 -38.02 -3.47
N GLN A 469 7.41 -37.92 -3.11
CA GLN A 469 7.87 -37.31 -1.86
C GLN A 469 7.39 -35.86 -1.72
N PRO A 470 7.25 -35.33 -0.49
CA PRO A 470 6.77 -33.97 -0.26
C PRO A 470 7.65 -32.91 -0.91
N GLN A 471 7.02 -31.80 -1.33
CA GLN A 471 7.75 -30.64 -1.82
C GLN A 471 8.41 -29.91 -0.66
N LEU A 472 9.73 -29.70 -0.73
CA LEU A 472 10.47 -28.87 0.21
C LEU A 472 10.33 -27.39 -0.16
N TRP A 473 9.83 -26.58 0.77
CA TRP A 473 9.67 -25.13 0.67
C TRP A 473 10.47 -24.44 1.76
N ILE A 474 11.31 -23.46 1.38
CA ILE A 474 12.06 -22.63 2.32
C ILE A 474 11.52 -21.19 2.27
N SER A 475 11.25 -20.57 3.42
CA SER A 475 10.67 -19.23 3.50
C SER A 475 11.64 -18.09 3.16
N ASN A 476 12.95 -18.33 3.29
CA ASN A 476 14.02 -17.37 3.02
C ASN A 476 15.36 -18.11 2.80
N LEU A 477 16.28 -17.50 2.05
CA LEU A 477 17.62 -18.08 1.79
C LEU A 477 18.77 -17.20 2.30
N ASP A 478 18.52 -16.32 3.27
CA ASP A 478 19.59 -15.46 3.78
C ASP A 478 20.65 -16.29 4.50
N LEU A 479 21.84 -16.37 3.90
CA LEU A 479 23.01 -16.97 4.53
C LEU A 479 23.43 -16.16 5.77
N PHE A 480 23.28 -14.84 5.72
CA PHE A 480 23.70 -13.91 6.75
C PHE A 480 22.61 -12.88 7.08
N TRP A 481 22.47 -12.57 8.37
CA TRP A 481 21.63 -11.49 8.90
C TRP A 481 22.33 -10.71 10.02
N LYS A 482 21.78 -9.56 10.44
CA LYS A 482 22.44 -8.67 11.40
C LYS A 482 21.85 -8.62 12.82
N THR A 483 22.73 -8.80 13.79
CA THR A 483 22.50 -8.48 15.21
C THR A 483 23.49 -7.41 15.70
N GLU A 484 23.44 -7.08 17.00
CA GLU A 484 24.42 -6.26 17.70
C GLU A 484 25.85 -6.82 17.59
N TYR A 485 26.01 -8.13 17.31
CA TYR A 485 27.33 -8.74 17.23
C TYR A 485 28.12 -8.21 16.01
N PRO A 486 29.43 -7.89 16.16
CA PRO A 486 30.21 -7.27 15.10
C PRO A 486 30.23 -8.08 13.80
N VAL A 487 30.31 -9.42 13.91
CA VAL A 487 30.28 -10.38 12.80
C VAL A 487 28.84 -10.80 12.50
N ASN A 488 28.50 -10.97 11.22
CA ASN A 488 27.16 -11.37 10.81
C ASN A 488 26.80 -12.76 11.36
N ARG A 489 25.52 -13.03 11.57
CA ARG A 489 25.01 -14.31 12.08
C ARG A 489 24.45 -15.14 10.94
N PHE A 490 24.53 -16.46 11.06
CA PHE A 490 23.96 -17.37 10.08
C PHE A 490 22.43 -17.34 10.14
N GLY A 491 21.80 -17.30 8.97
CA GLY A 491 20.35 -17.39 8.79
C GLY A 491 19.93 -18.71 8.13
N THR A 492 18.72 -18.76 7.57
CA THR A 492 18.10 -20.01 7.10
C THR A 492 18.81 -20.55 5.86
N GLY A 493 19.47 -19.68 5.09
CA GLY A 493 20.38 -20.09 4.02
C GLY A 493 21.52 -20.99 4.52
N ALA A 494 22.04 -20.77 5.73
CA ALA A 494 23.09 -21.63 6.30
C ALA A 494 22.57 -23.02 6.68
N PHE A 495 21.33 -23.10 7.20
CA PHE A 495 20.64 -24.37 7.43
C PHE A 495 20.43 -25.13 6.10
N VAL A 496 20.02 -24.42 5.04
CA VAL A 496 19.87 -24.99 3.70
C VAL A 496 21.20 -25.48 3.12
N GLU A 497 22.32 -24.75 3.30
CA GLU A 497 23.64 -25.25 2.88
C GLU A 497 24.09 -26.47 3.69
N ALA A 498 23.78 -26.55 4.99
CA ALA A 498 24.02 -27.75 5.80
C ALA A 498 23.19 -28.95 5.30
N LEU A 499 21.89 -28.74 5.04
CA LEU A 499 20.99 -29.75 4.47
C LEU A 499 21.47 -30.23 3.10
N LYS A 500 21.89 -29.32 2.21
CA LYS A 500 22.51 -29.66 0.91
C LYS A 500 23.79 -30.48 1.08
N GLY A 501 24.63 -30.13 2.05
CA GLY A 501 25.87 -30.86 2.35
C GLY A 501 25.59 -32.30 2.77
N VAL A 502 24.66 -32.50 3.71
CA VAL A 502 24.21 -33.84 4.14
C VAL A 502 23.57 -34.60 2.97
N TRP A 503 22.63 -33.97 2.24
CA TRP A 503 21.97 -34.57 1.09
C TRP A 503 22.97 -35.05 0.03
N SER A 504 23.93 -34.20 -0.36
CA SER A 504 24.97 -34.53 -1.32
C SER A 504 25.81 -35.74 -0.85
N ALA A 505 26.17 -35.79 0.44
CA ALA A 505 26.94 -36.89 1.00
C ALA A 505 26.19 -38.24 1.02
N VAL A 506 24.88 -38.25 1.27
CA VAL A 506 24.09 -39.49 1.35
C VAL A 506 23.51 -39.95 0.00
N THR A 507 23.36 -39.04 -0.97
CA THR A 507 22.78 -39.33 -2.29
C THR A 507 23.80 -39.52 -3.42
N ASP A 508 25.10 -39.52 -3.09
CA ASP A 508 26.21 -39.50 -4.05
C ASP A 508 26.11 -38.30 -5.02
N GLY A 509 26.01 -37.10 -4.45
CA GLY A 509 26.00 -35.83 -5.19
C GLY A 509 24.73 -35.53 -5.99
N ALA A 510 23.57 -36.10 -5.62
CA ALA A 510 22.31 -35.75 -6.27
C ALA A 510 21.86 -34.31 -5.91
N GLU A 511 21.14 -33.68 -6.82
CA GLU A 511 20.56 -32.35 -6.61
C GLU A 511 19.45 -32.43 -5.55
N LEU A 512 19.51 -31.56 -4.53
CA LEU A 512 18.41 -31.33 -3.60
C LEU A 512 17.40 -30.37 -4.25
N LYS A 513 16.22 -30.88 -4.59
CA LYS A 513 15.14 -30.09 -5.19
C LYS A 513 14.28 -29.45 -4.10
N PHE A 514 14.20 -28.12 -4.11
CA PHE A 514 13.34 -27.34 -3.23
C PHE A 514 12.81 -26.10 -3.96
N GLN A 515 11.78 -25.49 -3.40
CA GLN A 515 11.25 -24.18 -3.77
C GLN A 515 11.54 -23.19 -2.66
N ALA A 516 11.68 -21.91 -2.99
CA ALA A 516 12.00 -20.87 -2.04
C ALA A 516 11.13 -19.63 -2.22
N LEU A 517 10.87 -18.99 -1.08
CA LEU A 517 10.21 -17.70 -0.92
C LEU A 517 11.17 -16.74 -0.20
N GLY A 518 10.67 -15.57 0.17
CA GLY A 518 11.47 -14.51 0.77
C GLY A 518 12.18 -13.70 -0.30
N LYS A 519 12.89 -12.66 0.12
CA LYS A 519 13.85 -11.95 -0.74
C LYS A 519 15.02 -12.91 -1.05
N PRO A 520 15.57 -12.92 -2.28
CA PRO A 520 15.31 -12.01 -3.40
C PRO A 520 14.15 -12.42 -4.33
N PHE A 521 13.33 -13.44 -4.00
CA PHE A 521 12.41 -14.04 -4.96
C PHE A 521 11.23 -13.13 -5.36
N GLY A 522 10.98 -13.05 -6.68
CA GLY A 522 9.94 -12.21 -7.26
C GLY A 522 8.52 -12.49 -6.76
N THR A 523 8.23 -13.69 -6.25
CA THR A 523 6.94 -14.02 -5.61
C THR A 523 6.70 -13.23 -4.33
N THR A 524 7.73 -13.02 -3.53
CA THR A 524 7.67 -12.22 -2.29
C THR A 524 7.63 -10.72 -2.60
N TYR A 525 8.35 -10.26 -3.63
CA TYR A 525 8.25 -8.88 -4.10
C TYR A 525 6.88 -8.56 -4.72
N ASP A 526 6.28 -9.48 -5.48
CA ASP A 526 4.91 -9.35 -6.02
C ASP A 526 3.86 -9.28 -4.90
N TYR A 527 3.98 -10.09 -3.85
CA TYR A 527 3.13 -9.99 -2.66
C TYR A 527 3.25 -8.60 -1.99
N ALA A 528 4.47 -8.07 -1.84
CA ALA A 528 4.72 -6.73 -1.30
C ALA A 528 4.19 -5.61 -2.22
N HIS A 529 4.37 -5.76 -3.53
CA HIS A 529 3.87 -4.84 -4.55
C HIS A 529 2.34 -4.75 -4.53
N LYS A 530 1.66 -5.90 -4.51
CA LYS A 530 0.20 -5.99 -4.34
C LYS A 530 -0.28 -5.34 -3.05
N ARG A 531 0.47 -5.45 -1.95
CA ARG A 531 0.16 -4.75 -0.68
C ARG A 531 0.26 -3.23 -0.83
N LEU A 532 1.29 -2.72 -1.52
CA LEU A 532 1.47 -1.30 -1.82
C LEU A 532 0.39 -0.72 -2.78
N LEU A 533 -0.08 -1.51 -3.74
CA LEU A 533 -1.18 -1.13 -4.64
C LEU A 533 -2.55 -1.11 -3.92
N ARG A 534 -2.76 -2.00 -2.93
CA ARG A 534 -3.97 -2.11 -2.11
C ARG A 534 -4.00 -1.20 -0.88
N TYR A 535 -2.95 -0.41 -0.65
CA TYR A 535 -2.79 0.43 0.55
C TYR A 535 -4.01 1.30 0.90
N TYR A 536 -4.77 1.77 -0.10
CA TYR A 536 -6.00 2.55 0.11
C TYR A 536 -7.30 1.74 0.05
N SER A 537 -7.32 0.52 -0.54
CA SER A 537 -8.55 -0.29 -0.64
C SER A 537 -8.96 -0.89 0.70
N ASP A 538 -7.98 -1.31 1.50
CA ASP A 538 -8.19 -1.88 2.84
C ASP A 538 -8.60 -0.80 3.87
N VAL A 539 -8.43 0.47 3.49
CA VAL A 539 -8.55 1.65 4.36
C VAL A 539 -9.85 2.44 4.07
N ALA A 540 -10.36 2.41 2.83
CA ALA A 540 -11.54 3.19 2.40
C ALA A 540 -12.82 2.37 2.15
N GLY A 541 -12.79 1.03 2.25
CA GLY A 541 -13.97 0.16 2.14
C GLY A 541 -14.74 0.19 0.80
N SER A 542 -14.24 0.90 -0.22
CA SER A 542 -14.94 1.12 -1.49
C SER A 542 -14.04 1.66 -2.61
N ASP A 543 -13.40 0.76 -3.36
CA ASP A 543 -13.21 0.74 -4.84
C ASP A 543 -11.94 -0.07 -5.17
N THR A 544 -12.04 -1.05 -6.06
CA THR A 544 -10.98 -2.04 -6.35
C THR A 544 -9.93 -1.55 -7.34
N LYS A 545 -9.76 -0.22 -7.48
CA LYS A 545 -8.84 0.37 -8.43
C LYS A 545 -7.44 0.47 -7.84
N HIS A 546 -6.51 -0.29 -8.41
CA HIS A 546 -5.09 -0.16 -8.12
C HIS A 546 -4.64 1.28 -8.37
N HIS A 547 -4.10 1.93 -7.34
CA HIS A 547 -3.43 3.21 -7.49
C HIS A 547 -2.02 2.94 -8.02
N PRO A 548 -1.72 3.23 -9.31
CA PRO A 548 -0.46 2.84 -9.92
C PRO A 548 0.71 3.45 -9.15
N LEU A 549 1.84 2.75 -9.19
CA LEU A 549 3.12 3.25 -8.74
C LEU A 549 3.98 3.47 -9.97
N ARG A 550 4.71 4.58 -9.99
CA ARG A 550 5.85 4.75 -10.90
C ARG A 550 7.08 4.07 -10.31
N ARG A 551 7.26 4.12 -8.98
CA ARG A 551 8.48 3.67 -8.32
C ARG A 551 8.28 3.15 -6.90
N VAL A 552 9.06 2.14 -6.51
CA VAL A 552 9.25 1.69 -5.12
C VAL A 552 10.73 1.75 -4.78
N TYR A 553 11.09 2.40 -3.68
CA TYR A 553 12.45 2.43 -3.15
C TYR A 553 12.61 1.32 -2.10
N MET A 554 13.37 0.27 -2.42
CA MET A 554 13.71 -0.81 -1.49
C MET A 554 14.97 -0.43 -0.71
N ILE A 555 14.83 -0.25 0.60
CA ILE A 555 15.93 0.09 1.51
C ILE A 555 16.33 -1.18 2.28
N GLY A 556 17.57 -1.62 2.08
CA GLY A 556 18.08 -2.90 2.59
C GLY A 556 19.55 -2.85 2.98
N ASP A 557 20.02 -3.87 3.68
CA ASP A 557 21.43 -4.06 4.06
C ASP A 557 22.07 -5.30 3.40
N ASN A 558 21.23 -6.17 2.83
CA ASN A 558 21.43 -7.42 2.11
C ASN A 558 21.71 -7.34 0.60
N PRO A 559 22.96 -7.33 0.06
CA PRO A 559 23.18 -7.31 -1.39
C PRO A 559 22.58 -8.52 -2.14
N GLU A 560 22.69 -9.72 -1.57
CA GLU A 560 22.18 -10.97 -2.15
C GLU A 560 20.66 -11.12 -2.02
N SER A 561 20.01 -10.23 -1.25
CA SER A 561 18.62 -10.36 -0.80
C SER A 561 17.79 -9.14 -1.19
N ASP A 562 18.00 -7.99 -0.52
CA ASP A 562 17.26 -6.75 -0.77
C ASP A 562 17.58 -6.11 -2.11
N ILE A 563 18.88 -5.98 -2.38
CA ILE A 563 19.39 -5.23 -3.54
C ILE A 563 19.19 -6.08 -4.79
N ARG A 564 19.59 -7.36 -4.72
CA ARG A 564 19.31 -8.35 -5.75
C ARG A 564 17.81 -8.43 -6.06
N GLY A 565 16.97 -8.63 -5.06
CA GLY A 565 15.52 -8.81 -5.26
C GLY A 565 14.86 -7.59 -5.89
N ALA A 566 15.19 -6.38 -5.44
CA ALA A 566 14.65 -5.15 -6.04
C ALA A 566 15.19 -4.90 -7.47
N ASN A 567 16.43 -5.31 -7.76
CA ASN A 567 17.01 -5.19 -9.11
C ASN A 567 16.46 -6.24 -10.09
N GLU A 568 16.13 -7.45 -9.63
CA GLU A 568 15.58 -8.55 -10.44
C GLU A 568 14.04 -8.48 -10.59
N PHE A 569 13.34 -7.76 -9.71
CA PHE A 569 11.89 -7.68 -9.73
C PHE A 569 11.36 -6.61 -10.71
N HIS A 570 10.56 -7.06 -11.67
CA HIS A 570 9.93 -6.22 -12.68
C HIS A 570 8.42 -6.53 -12.75
N PRO A 571 7.55 -5.77 -12.05
CA PRO A 571 6.12 -6.01 -12.04
C PRO A 571 5.46 -5.64 -13.39
N GLU A 572 4.38 -6.35 -13.74
CA GLU A 572 3.69 -6.20 -15.03
C GLU A 572 3.09 -4.80 -15.27
N ASP A 573 2.85 -4.02 -14.20
CA ASP A 573 2.32 -2.65 -14.29
C ASP A 573 3.38 -1.59 -14.64
N GLY A 574 4.65 -1.99 -14.78
CA GLY A 574 5.75 -1.10 -15.14
C GLY A 574 6.32 -0.29 -13.98
N THR A 575 5.96 -0.59 -12.73
CA THR A 575 6.55 0.07 -11.55
C THR A 575 8.05 -0.24 -11.43
N GLU A 576 8.89 0.79 -11.39
CA GLU A 576 10.33 0.63 -11.16
C GLU A 576 10.64 0.30 -9.70
N TRP A 577 11.33 -0.80 -9.42
CA TRP A 577 11.90 -1.06 -8.10
C TRP A 577 13.36 -0.58 -8.08
N ILE A 578 13.70 0.30 -7.14
CA ILE A 578 15.01 0.95 -7.02
C ILE A 578 15.63 0.58 -5.67
N SER A 579 16.78 -0.07 -5.70
CA SER A 579 17.49 -0.55 -4.52
C SER A 579 18.39 0.53 -3.90
N ILE A 580 18.37 0.62 -2.56
CA ILE A 580 19.21 1.50 -1.75
C ILE A 580 19.87 0.64 -0.66
N LEU A 581 21.19 0.67 -0.59
CA LEU A 581 21.98 -0.12 0.38
C LEU A 581 22.42 0.75 1.56
N VAL A 582 22.10 0.33 2.78
CA VAL A 582 22.57 0.98 4.03
C VAL A 582 23.82 0.29 4.60
N ARG A 583 24.71 1.03 5.26
CA ARG A 583 25.93 0.48 5.91
C ARG A 583 25.72 -0.05 7.33
N THR A 584 24.51 0.08 7.88
CA THR A 584 24.21 -0.30 9.28
C THR A 584 24.25 -1.82 9.52
N GLY A 585 24.11 -2.63 8.46
CA GLY A 585 23.76 -4.04 8.55
C GLY A 585 24.84 -5.08 8.15
N VAL A 586 24.44 -6.04 7.32
CA VAL A 586 25.19 -7.19 6.79
C VAL A 586 26.33 -6.75 5.88
N TRP A 587 26.06 -5.94 4.86
CA TRP A 587 27.12 -5.47 3.96
C TRP A 587 28.00 -4.41 4.63
N LYS A 588 29.31 -4.61 4.49
CA LYS A 588 30.34 -3.64 4.86
C LYS A 588 31.44 -3.69 3.82
N LYS A 589 31.94 -2.53 3.43
CA LYS A 589 33.15 -2.44 2.59
C LYS A 589 34.33 -3.07 3.33
N THR A 590 34.92 -4.09 2.74
CA THR A 590 36.13 -4.77 3.24
C THR A 590 37.17 -4.92 2.13
N MET A 591 38.37 -5.41 2.46
CA MET A 591 39.36 -5.75 1.44
C MET A 591 38.95 -6.95 0.57
N ALA A 592 38.13 -7.86 1.10
CA ALA A 592 37.63 -9.04 0.37
C ALA A 592 36.38 -8.71 -0.47
N GLU A 593 35.56 -7.77 -0.02
CA GLU A 593 34.37 -7.27 -0.71
C GLU A 593 34.40 -5.72 -0.72
N PRO A 594 35.12 -5.10 -1.67
CA PRO A 594 35.27 -3.65 -1.74
C PRO A 594 34.02 -2.93 -2.26
N GLU A 595 33.18 -3.65 -3.02
CA GLU A 595 31.90 -3.20 -3.59
C GLU A 595 30.87 -4.34 -3.44
N PRO A 596 29.56 -4.04 -3.33
CA PRO A 596 28.55 -5.08 -3.21
C PRO A 596 28.41 -5.88 -4.52
N ARG A 597 28.17 -7.19 -4.38
CA ARG A 597 27.99 -8.11 -5.54
C ARG A 597 26.85 -7.71 -6.46
N HIS A 598 25.74 -7.25 -5.88
CA HIS A 598 24.64 -6.60 -6.60
C HIS A 598 24.72 -5.10 -6.36
N GLN A 599 24.78 -4.33 -7.45
CA GLN A 599 24.96 -2.88 -7.39
C GLN A 599 23.62 -2.18 -7.05
N PRO A 600 23.55 -1.40 -5.96
CA PRO A 600 22.38 -0.58 -5.66
C PRO A 600 22.41 0.74 -6.44
N ALA A 601 21.30 1.47 -6.46
CA ALA A 601 21.25 2.82 -7.04
C ALA A 601 22.04 3.85 -6.22
N VAL A 602 22.19 3.62 -4.91
CA VAL A 602 23.09 4.35 -4.02
C VAL A 602 23.47 3.50 -2.79
N ILE A 603 24.63 3.79 -2.20
CA ILE A 603 25.04 3.27 -0.90
C ILE A 603 25.11 4.46 0.08
N VAL A 604 24.36 4.39 1.16
CA VAL A 604 24.21 5.44 2.19
C VAL A 604 24.55 4.89 3.58
N ASP A 605 24.78 5.75 4.56
CA ASP A 605 25.23 5.29 5.87
C ASP A 605 24.08 4.70 6.69
N ASP A 606 22.86 5.24 6.60
CA ASP A 606 21.67 4.73 7.29
C ASP A 606 20.32 4.93 6.56
N VAL A 607 19.23 4.53 7.22
CA VAL A 607 17.85 4.58 6.70
C VAL A 607 17.28 6.00 6.55
N MET A 608 17.73 7.00 7.32
CA MET A 608 17.30 8.39 7.13
C MET A 608 17.99 9.01 5.91
N GLU A 609 19.26 8.71 5.68
CA GLU A 609 19.94 9.09 4.44
C GLU A 609 19.27 8.42 3.22
N ALA A 610 18.87 7.14 3.34
CA ALA A 610 18.15 6.43 2.29
C ALA A 610 16.81 7.11 1.93
N VAL A 611 16.02 7.45 2.94
CA VAL A 611 14.75 8.19 2.77
C VAL A 611 15.01 9.58 2.18
N SER A 612 16.00 10.31 2.69
CA SER A 612 16.34 11.67 2.22
C SER A 612 16.77 11.67 0.75
N TRP A 613 17.66 10.76 0.35
CA TRP A 613 18.09 10.60 -1.04
C TRP A 613 16.93 10.27 -1.98
N ALA A 614 16.03 9.37 -1.57
CA ALA A 614 14.86 9.03 -2.36
C ALA A 614 13.91 10.24 -2.53
N LEU A 615 13.68 11.01 -1.47
CA LEU A 615 12.88 12.23 -1.52
C LEU A 615 13.51 13.32 -2.41
N GLU A 616 14.82 13.50 -2.36
CA GLU A 616 15.56 14.39 -3.27
C GLU A 616 15.44 13.96 -4.75
N LYS A 617 15.53 12.64 -5.03
CA LYS A 617 15.28 12.09 -6.37
C LYS A 617 13.87 12.32 -6.87
N GLU A 618 12.91 12.50 -5.96
CA GLU A 618 11.51 12.84 -6.23
C GLU A 618 11.22 14.35 -6.17
N GLY A 619 12.27 15.19 -6.17
CA GLY A 619 12.14 16.65 -6.20
C GLY A 619 11.53 17.26 -4.95
N GLN A 620 11.47 16.51 -3.84
CA GLN A 620 11.05 17.01 -2.53
C GLN A 620 12.27 17.64 -1.85
N SER A 621 12.22 18.95 -1.64
CA SER A 621 13.32 19.71 -1.05
C SER A 621 13.46 19.42 0.44
N ALA A 622 14.65 19.01 0.88
CA ALA A 622 14.92 18.55 2.23
C ALA A 622 15.08 19.67 3.28
N ASP A 623 13.97 20.15 3.85
CA ASP A 623 13.93 20.75 5.20
C ASP A 623 13.76 19.65 6.29
N ILE A 624 14.37 18.48 6.07
CA ILE A 624 14.21 17.28 6.93
C ILE A 624 14.94 17.46 8.29
N ARG A 625 15.82 18.46 8.40
CA ARG A 625 16.59 18.73 9.63
C ARG A 625 15.75 19.26 10.80
N ASP A 626 14.60 19.87 10.55
CA ASP A 626 13.74 20.45 11.59
C ASP A 626 12.74 19.43 12.19
N VAL A 627 12.76 18.18 11.74
CA VAL A 627 11.93 17.07 12.31
C VAL A 627 12.72 16.26 13.36
N ALA A 628 13.99 16.61 13.60
CA ALA A 628 14.90 15.92 14.52
C ALA A 628 15.11 16.68 15.84
N VAL A 629 14.01 16.99 16.55
CA VAL A 629 13.98 17.45 17.95
C VAL A 629 12.85 16.75 18.70
#